data_AF-A0A4V1T2N1-F1
#
_entry.id   AF-A0A4V1T2N1-F1
#
_cell.length_a   1.000
_cell.length_b   1.000
_cell.length_c   1.000
_cell.angle_alpha   90.00
_cell.angle_beta   90.00
_cell.angle_gamma   90.00
#
_symmetry.space_group_name_H-M   'P 1'
#
loop_
_entity.id
_entity.type
_entity.pdbx_description
1 polymer ?
#
loop_
_entity_poly.entity_id
_entity_poly.type
_entity_poly.pdbx_seq_one_letter_code
_entity_poly.pdbx_strand_id
1 'polypeptide(L)'
;MPPAPPPPSPNDRGLANWPLSRFDLVDMVPHAGGEMTLSDAQVARWAGFTDAYPAISDLVGRFTRLIAIADRLDVLADSQAGHPSDLRRGADGARILAYLAAARGAIWPAMLHSADAEAKLRLVERVNERACRPDQLHQQAAIRHVVSQANWIAMGFRFGATLELHPDWVPIV
;
A
#
# COMPACT_ATOMS: atom_id res chain seq x y z
N MET A 1 -37.20 -29.17 20.32
CA MET A 1 -35.97 -28.41 20.00
C MET A 1 -35.39 -27.86 21.30
N PRO A 2 -34.07 -27.91 21.51
CA PRO A 2 -33.46 -27.24 22.64
C PRO A 2 -33.65 -25.70 22.53
N PRO A 3 -33.73 -24.99 23.66
CA PRO A 3 -33.95 -23.54 23.68
C PRO A 3 -32.76 -22.78 23.07
N ALA A 4 -33.05 -21.64 22.44
CA ALA A 4 -32.04 -20.80 21.82
C ALA A 4 -31.09 -20.20 22.88
N PRO A 5 -29.78 -20.09 22.59
CA PRO A 5 -28.82 -19.51 23.53
C PRO A 5 -29.08 -18.01 23.75
N PRO A 6 -28.79 -17.49 24.95
CA PRO A 6 -28.99 -16.09 25.28
C PRO A 6 -28.03 -15.18 24.47
N PRO A 7 -28.45 -13.94 24.16
CA PRO A 7 -27.62 -12.99 23.42
C PRO A 7 -26.43 -12.48 24.26
N PRO A 8 -25.30 -12.11 23.63
CA PRO A 8 -24.09 -11.69 24.33
C PRO A 8 -24.24 -10.33 25.00
N SER A 9 -23.55 -10.14 26.13
CA SER A 9 -23.55 -8.88 26.89
C SER A 9 -22.28 -8.05 26.65
N PRO A 10 -22.28 -6.74 26.94
CA PRO A 10 -21.11 -5.88 26.77
C PRO A 10 -19.88 -6.28 27.60
N ASN A 11 -20.05 -7.14 28.61
CA ASN A 11 -18.96 -7.63 29.47
C ASN A 11 -18.36 -8.97 28.98
N ASP A 12 -18.89 -9.56 27.89
CA ASP A 12 -18.33 -10.76 27.28
C ASP A 12 -17.06 -10.41 26.48
N ARG A 13 -15.96 -10.20 27.20
CA ARG A 13 -14.62 -9.98 26.60
C ARG A 13 -13.97 -11.27 26.05
N GLY A 14 -14.74 -12.35 25.96
CA GLY A 14 -14.34 -13.64 25.44
C GLY A 14 -14.86 -13.88 24.02
N LEU A 15 -14.15 -13.37 23.01
CA LEU A 15 -14.21 -13.87 21.61
C LEU A 15 -13.77 -15.35 21.48
N ALA A 16 -13.56 -16.06 22.59
CA ALA A 16 -12.84 -17.33 22.65
C ALA A 16 -13.73 -18.59 22.57
N ASN A 17 -15.06 -18.48 22.55
CA ASN A 17 -15.93 -19.66 22.39
C ASN A 17 -16.86 -19.52 21.19
N TRP A 18 -16.34 -19.01 20.07
CA TRP A 18 -16.92 -19.30 18.76
C TRP A 18 -16.59 -20.75 18.40
N PRO A 19 -17.53 -21.59 17.95
CA PRO A 19 -17.26 -23.01 17.81
C PRO A 19 -16.47 -23.27 16.52
N LEU A 20 -15.14 -23.23 16.57
CA LEU A 20 -14.29 -23.53 15.41
C LEU A 20 -13.95 -25.03 15.23
N SER A 21 -14.66 -25.94 15.91
CA SER A 21 -14.45 -27.38 15.78
C SER A 21 -15.71 -28.19 15.47
N ARG A 22 -16.90 -27.57 15.47
CA ARG A 22 -18.17 -28.25 15.16
C ARG A 22 -18.99 -27.62 14.03
N PHE A 23 -18.59 -26.44 13.57
CA PHE A 23 -19.23 -25.77 12.44
C PHE A 23 -18.18 -25.69 11.35
N ASP A 24 -18.19 -26.66 10.44
CA ASP A 24 -17.49 -26.47 9.17
C ASP A 24 -18.28 -25.42 8.37
N LEU A 25 -17.77 -24.18 8.39
CA LEU A 25 -18.38 -23.06 7.70
C LEU A 25 -18.30 -23.23 6.17
N VAL A 26 -17.46 -24.16 5.67
CA VAL A 26 -17.40 -24.52 4.26
C VAL A 26 -18.66 -25.31 3.85
N ASP A 27 -19.15 -26.19 4.73
CA ASP A 27 -20.28 -27.07 4.44
C ASP A 27 -21.65 -26.48 4.86
N MET A 28 -21.68 -25.58 5.85
CA MET A 28 -22.93 -25.12 6.47
C MET A 28 -23.45 -23.79 5.94
N VAL A 29 -22.65 -23.05 5.17
CA VAL A 29 -23.09 -21.83 4.49
C VAL A 29 -23.21 -22.19 3.00
N PRO A 30 -24.42 -22.16 2.40
CA PRO A 30 -24.52 -22.27 0.95
C PRO A 30 -23.60 -21.20 0.36
N HIS A 31 -22.66 -21.57 -0.51
CA HIS A 31 -21.76 -20.61 -1.15
C HIS A 31 -22.60 -19.48 -1.78
N ALA A 32 -22.64 -18.33 -1.09
CA ALA A 32 -23.46 -17.19 -1.51
C ALA A 32 -22.80 -16.40 -2.66
N GLY A 33 -21.66 -16.86 -3.15
CA GLY A 33 -21.17 -16.52 -4.47
C GLY A 33 -21.64 -17.60 -5.42
N GLY A 34 -22.65 -17.29 -6.23
CA GLY A 34 -22.89 -18.07 -7.44
C GLY A 34 -21.63 -18.15 -8.31
N GLU A 35 -21.70 -18.91 -9.40
CA GLU A 35 -20.60 -18.98 -10.37
C GLU A 35 -20.07 -17.56 -10.65
N MET A 36 -18.77 -17.35 -10.48
CA MET A 36 -18.16 -16.02 -10.54
C MET A 36 -18.14 -15.54 -11.99
N THR A 37 -19.31 -15.19 -12.52
CA THR A 37 -19.49 -14.69 -13.87
C THR A 37 -19.21 -13.20 -13.86
N LEU A 38 -17.99 -12.82 -14.24
CA LEU A 38 -17.71 -11.43 -14.59
C LEU A 38 -18.52 -11.09 -15.84
N SER A 39 -19.41 -10.11 -15.74
CA SER A 39 -20.10 -9.58 -16.92
C SER A 39 -19.13 -8.91 -17.88
N ASP A 40 -19.47 -8.81 -19.17
CA ASP A 40 -18.64 -8.13 -20.18
C ASP A 40 -18.24 -6.71 -19.76
N ALA A 41 -19.13 -5.99 -19.08
CA ALA A 41 -18.86 -4.66 -18.54
C ALA A 41 -17.83 -4.66 -17.39
N GLN A 42 -17.80 -5.72 -16.58
CA GLN A 42 -16.78 -5.90 -15.54
C GLN A 42 -15.45 -6.34 -16.16
N VAL A 43 -15.47 -7.23 -17.15
CA VAL A 43 -14.27 -7.64 -17.91
C VAL A 43 -13.65 -6.42 -18.60
N ALA A 44 -14.43 -5.60 -19.32
CA ALA A 44 -13.96 -4.38 -19.97
C ALA A 44 -13.38 -3.37 -18.96
N ARG A 45 -13.98 -3.25 -17.77
CA ARG A 45 -13.47 -2.39 -16.69
C ARG A 45 -12.12 -2.87 -16.16
N TRP A 46 -11.97 -4.17 -15.94
CA TRP A 46 -10.71 -4.76 -15.51
C TRP A 46 -9.64 -4.69 -16.61
N ALA A 47 -10.01 -4.90 -17.88
CA ALA A 47 -9.13 -4.73 -19.02
C ALA A 47 -8.60 -3.29 -19.12
N GLY A 48 -9.50 -2.29 -19.03
CA GLY A 48 -9.09 -0.88 -19.02
C GLY A 48 -8.23 -0.51 -17.81
N PHE A 49 -8.46 -1.14 -16.65
CA PHE A 49 -7.60 -0.98 -15.47
C PHE A 49 -6.19 -1.55 -15.71
N THR A 50 -6.08 -2.73 -16.33
CA THR A 50 -4.78 -3.31 -16.72
C THR A 50 -4.09 -2.53 -17.84
N ASP A 51 -4.83 -1.97 -18.80
CA ASP A 51 -4.26 -1.11 -19.86
C ASP A 51 -3.71 0.20 -19.30
N ALA A 52 -4.27 0.67 -18.17
CA ALA A 52 -3.78 1.82 -17.43
C ALA A 52 -2.57 1.51 -16.55
N TYR A 53 -1.92 0.34 -16.71
CA TYR A 53 -0.73 -0.04 -15.95
C TYR A 53 0.36 1.04 -16.09
N PRO A 54 0.70 1.74 -15.00
CA PRO A 54 1.72 2.78 -15.08
C PRO A 54 3.11 2.14 -15.14
N ALA A 55 4.03 2.75 -15.87
CA ALA A 55 5.44 2.42 -15.74
C ALA A 55 5.89 2.68 -14.29
N ILE A 56 6.10 1.61 -13.51
CA ILE A 56 6.46 1.73 -12.09
C ILE A 56 7.81 2.44 -11.96
N SER A 57 8.72 2.17 -12.89
CA SER A 57 10.00 2.88 -13.01
C SER A 57 9.85 4.41 -13.06
N ASP A 58 8.87 4.92 -13.81
CA ASP A 58 8.62 6.37 -13.91
C ASP A 58 8.02 6.93 -12.62
N LEU A 59 7.13 6.19 -11.97
CA LEU A 59 6.54 6.57 -10.69
C LEU A 59 7.61 6.64 -9.59
N VAL A 60 8.50 5.67 -9.52
CA VAL A 60 9.62 5.65 -8.57
C VAL A 60 10.60 6.77 -8.87
N GLY A 61 10.93 7.00 -10.14
CA GLY A 61 11.74 8.15 -10.55
C GLY A 61 11.10 9.48 -10.17
N ARG A 62 9.77 9.60 -10.31
CA ARG A 62 9.02 10.78 -9.88
C ARG A 62 9.05 10.97 -8.36
N PHE A 63 8.89 9.90 -7.58
CA PHE A 63 9.03 9.93 -6.12
C PHE A 63 10.40 10.48 -5.72
N THR A 64 11.49 9.92 -6.25
CA THR A 64 12.86 10.36 -5.94
C THR A 64 13.07 11.85 -6.28
N ARG A 65 12.62 12.30 -7.46
CA ARG A 65 12.76 13.71 -7.86
C ARG A 65 11.98 14.65 -6.93
N LEU A 66 10.75 14.31 -6.58
CA LEU A 66 9.90 15.16 -5.74
C LEU A 66 10.39 15.23 -4.29
N ILE A 67 10.89 14.12 -3.74
CA ILE A 67 11.55 14.13 -2.42
C ILE A 67 12.80 15.03 -2.46
N ALA A 68 13.64 14.91 -3.49
CA ALA A 68 14.82 15.77 -3.61
C ALA A 68 14.46 17.26 -3.74
N ILE A 69 13.36 17.58 -4.45
CA ILE A 69 12.83 18.94 -4.53
C ILE A 69 12.36 19.41 -3.14
N ALA A 70 11.59 18.59 -2.42
CA ALA A 70 11.11 18.92 -1.08
C ALA A 70 12.28 19.21 -0.12
N ASP A 71 13.27 18.32 -0.07
CA ASP A 71 14.46 18.49 0.77
C ASP A 71 15.24 19.77 0.41
N ARG A 72 15.36 20.10 -0.88
CA ARG A 72 16.03 21.32 -1.32
C ARG A 72 15.24 22.58 -0.93
N LEU A 73 13.92 22.55 -1.01
CA LEU A 73 13.06 23.67 -0.60
C LEU A 73 13.14 23.90 0.91
N ASP A 74 13.21 22.84 1.72
CA ASP A 74 13.40 22.95 3.17
C ASP A 74 14.75 23.61 3.51
N VAL A 75 15.85 23.15 2.89
CA VAL A 75 17.19 23.75 3.07
C VAL A 75 17.22 25.23 2.66
N LEU A 76 16.52 25.59 1.57
CA LEU A 76 16.40 26.99 1.14
C LEU A 76 15.57 27.82 2.12
N ALA A 77 14.47 27.26 2.65
CA ALA A 77 13.64 27.94 3.63
C ALA A 77 14.39 28.22 4.93
N ASP A 78 15.28 27.32 5.36
CA ASP A 78 16.07 27.48 6.58
C ASP A 78 17.26 28.45 6.43
N SER A 79 17.67 28.76 5.19
CA SER A 79 18.79 29.66 4.90
C SER A 79 18.37 31.09 4.53
N GLN A 80 17.10 31.35 4.18
CA GLN A 80 16.63 32.67 3.79
C GLN A 80 16.10 33.52 4.96
N ALA A 81 16.66 34.73 5.12
CA ALA A 81 16.11 35.78 5.98
C ALA A 81 14.96 36.52 5.26
N GLY A 82 13.75 35.94 5.29
CA GLY A 82 12.51 36.60 4.86
C GLY A 82 11.57 35.70 4.07
N HIS A 83 10.35 35.51 4.58
CA HIS A 83 9.22 34.76 3.99
C HIS A 83 9.47 33.27 3.63
N PRO A 84 9.97 32.44 4.56
CA PRO A 84 10.18 31.00 4.34
C PRO A 84 8.88 30.19 4.14
N SER A 85 7.70 30.81 4.33
CA SER A 85 6.40 30.13 4.30
C SER A 85 6.06 29.52 2.95
N ASP A 86 6.40 30.19 1.85
CA ASP A 86 6.07 29.72 0.50
C ASP A 86 6.97 28.56 0.09
N LEU A 87 8.26 28.62 0.47
CA LEU A 87 9.21 27.52 0.28
C LEU A 87 8.80 26.29 1.08
N ARG A 88 8.40 26.45 2.35
CA ARG A 88 7.89 25.36 3.20
C ARG A 88 6.61 24.74 2.64
N ARG A 89 5.66 25.56 2.19
CA ARG A 89 4.43 25.07 1.54
C ARG A 89 4.75 24.32 0.24
N GLY A 90 5.70 24.81 -0.54
CA GLY A 90 6.20 24.11 -1.73
C GLY A 90 6.84 22.76 -1.40
N ALA A 91 7.63 22.70 -0.32
CA ALA A 91 8.24 21.47 0.16
C ALA A 91 7.18 20.43 0.58
N ASP A 92 6.17 20.86 1.35
CA ASP A 92 5.05 20.01 1.75
C ASP A 92 4.27 19.49 0.54
N GLY A 93 3.97 20.37 -0.44
CA GLY A 93 3.30 19.97 -1.68
C GLY A 93 4.09 18.96 -2.49
N ALA A 94 5.40 19.16 -2.63
CA ALA A 94 6.29 18.21 -3.31
C ALA A 94 6.33 16.86 -2.59
N ARG A 95 6.41 16.86 -1.26
CA ARG A 95 6.42 15.65 -0.42
C ARG A 95 5.13 14.85 -0.55
N ILE A 96 3.96 15.50 -0.49
CA ILE A 96 2.65 14.86 -0.72
C ILE A 96 2.62 14.21 -2.10
N LEU A 97 3.01 14.94 -3.15
CA LEU A 97 3.03 14.39 -4.51
C LEU A 97 4.01 13.24 -4.67
N ALA A 98 5.14 13.28 -3.95
CA ALA A 98 6.10 12.18 -3.94
C ALA A 98 5.47 10.92 -3.36
N TYR A 99 4.88 11.01 -2.17
CA TYR A 99 4.28 9.86 -1.49
C TYR A 99 3.06 9.31 -2.25
N LEU A 100 2.29 10.15 -2.95
CA LEU A 100 1.25 9.67 -3.86
C LEU A 100 1.81 8.88 -5.05
N ALA A 101 2.96 9.29 -5.61
CA ALA A 101 3.63 8.53 -6.65
C ALA A 101 4.16 7.18 -6.11
N ALA A 102 4.72 7.18 -4.90
CA ALA A 102 5.15 5.97 -4.19
C ALA A 102 3.99 5.01 -3.94
N ALA A 103 2.84 5.49 -3.44
CA ALA A 103 1.64 4.67 -3.21
C ALA A 103 1.17 4.00 -4.49
N ARG A 104 1.10 4.75 -5.59
CA ARG A 104 0.74 4.19 -6.90
C ARG A 104 1.72 3.10 -7.32
N GLY A 105 3.03 3.34 -7.21
CA GLY A 105 4.04 2.33 -7.56
C GLY A 105 4.00 1.09 -6.66
N ALA A 106 3.66 1.26 -5.38
CA ALA A 106 3.60 0.16 -4.41
C ALA A 106 2.43 -0.80 -4.67
N ILE A 107 1.25 -0.28 -5.03
CA ILE A 107 0.02 -1.08 -5.21
C ILE A 107 0.10 -2.02 -6.42
N TRP A 108 0.75 -1.60 -7.51
CA TRP A 108 0.76 -2.39 -8.75
C TRP A 108 1.72 -3.60 -8.66
N PRO A 109 1.32 -4.82 -9.06
CA PRO A 109 2.23 -5.95 -9.14
C PRO A 109 3.32 -5.68 -10.19
N ALA A 110 4.51 -6.25 -9.98
CA ALA A 110 5.60 -6.23 -10.96
C ALA A 110 6.03 -7.66 -11.27
N MET A 111 6.34 -7.95 -12.53
CA MET A 111 6.84 -9.26 -12.93
C MET A 111 8.27 -9.46 -12.40
N LEU A 112 8.62 -10.69 -12.00
CA LEU A 112 9.99 -11.04 -11.64
C LEU A 112 10.95 -10.71 -12.79
N HIS A 113 12.18 -10.31 -12.45
CA HIS A 113 13.24 -9.96 -13.41
C HIS A 113 12.87 -8.86 -14.41
N SER A 114 11.91 -8.00 -14.08
CA SER A 114 11.55 -6.82 -14.87
C SER A 114 12.16 -5.54 -14.31
N ALA A 115 12.27 -4.50 -15.15
CA ALA A 115 12.66 -3.16 -14.72
C ALA A 115 11.75 -2.60 -13.61
N ASP A 116 10.47 -2.98 -13.62
CA ASP A 116 9.51 -2.56 -12.61
C ASP A 116 9.70 -3.29 -11.26
N ALA A 117 10.17 -4.54 -11.28
CA ALA A 117 10.59 -5.22 -10.06
C ALA A 117 11.81 -4.52 -9.43
N GLU A 118 12.80 -4.17 -10.24
CA GLU A 118 13.95 -3.37 -9.78
C GLU A 118 13.53 -1.98 -9.29
N ALA A 119 12.53 -1.35 -9.92
CA ALA A 119 11.96 -0.10 -9.45
C ALA A 119 11.30 -0.25 -8.07
N LYS A 120 10.56 -1.33 -7.82
CA LYS A 120 9.94 -1.58 -6.52
C LYS A 120 10.98 -1.81 -5.41
N LEU A 121 12.05 -2.54 -5.69
CA LEU A 121 13.15 -2.69 -4.73
C LEU A 121 13.79 -1.33 -4.40
N ARG A 122 14.07 -0.52 -5.42
CA ARG A 122 14.56 0.86 -5.22
C ARG A 122 13.56 1.72 -4.42
N LEU A 123 12.26 1.57 -4.65
CA LEU A 123 11.25 2.29 -3.86
C LEU A 123 11.36 1.95 -2.37
N VAL A 124 11.48 0.66 -2.04
CA VAL A 124 11.67 0.18 -0.65
C VAL A 124 12.92 0.81 -0.05
N GLU A 125 14.06 0.72 -0.74
CA GLU A 125 15.32 1.31 -0.28
C GLU A 125 15.16 2.81 0.01
N ARG A 126 14.58 3.56 -0.92
CA ARG A 126 14.38 5.01 -0.76
C ARG A 126 13.45 5.35 0.38
N VAL A 127 12.37 4.59 0.59
CA VAL A 127 11.47 4.79 1.74
C VAL A 127 12.18 4.44 3.05
N ASN A 128 13.07 3.45 3.04
CA ASN A 128 13.87 3.10 4.21
C ASN A 128 14.89 4.20 4.55
N GLU A 129 15.54 4.79 3.55
CA GLU A 129 16.44 5.94 3.72
C GLU A 129 15.75 7.15 4.39
N ARG A 130 14.42 7.29 4.24
CA ARG A 130 13.64 8.35 4.89
C ARG A 130 13.38 8.11 6.37
N ALA A 131 13.59 6.90 6.88
CA ALA A 131 13.36 6.56 8.29
C ALA A 131 14.15 7.45 9.26
N CYS A 132 15.35 7.87 8.84
CA CYS A 132 16.30 8.65 9.62
C CYS A 132 16.26 10.15 9.29
N ARG A 133 15.19 10.64 8.66
CA ARG A 133 15.03 12.03 8.23
C ARG A 133 13.78 12.67 8.87
N PRO A 134 13.76 14.00 9.05
CA PRO A 134 12.60 14.72 9.56
C PRO A 134 11.49 14.79 8.50
N ASP A 135 10.85 13.65 8.28
CA ASP A 135 9.80 13.48 7.30
C ASP A 135 8.51 13.05 8.00
N GLN A 136 7.35 13.26 7.37
CA GLN A 136 6.06 13.07 8.02
C GLN A 136 5.82 11.59 8.31
N LEU A 137 5.81 11.22 9.60
CA LEU A 137 5.65 9.85 10.09
C LEU A 137 4.49 9.11 9.40
N HIS A 138 3.33 9.76 9.31
CA HIS A 138 2.13 9.13 8.76
C HIS A 138 2.25 8.82 7.26
N GLN A 139 2.98 9.64 6.49
CA GLN A 139 3.19 9.39 5.05
C GLN A 139 4.13 8.21 4.83
N GLN A 140 5.23 8.15 5.59
CA GLN A 140 6.15 7.01 5.57
C GLN A 140 5.45 5.71 6.01
N ALA A 141 4.73 5.75 7.12
CA ALA A 141 4.01 4.60 7.66
C ALA A 141 2.97 4.09 6.66
N ALA A 142 2.23 5.00 6.01
CA ALA A 142 1.25 4.63 4.99
C ALA A 142 1.90 3.88 3.82
N ILE A 143 3.03 4.35 3.27
CA ILE A 143 3.69 3.65 2.16
C ILE A 143 4.25 2.31 2.59
N ARG A 144 4.87 2.21 3.77
CA ARG A 144 5.37 0.94 4.29
C ARG A 144 4.25 -0.07 4.46
N HIS A 145 3.12 0.36 5.01
CA HIS A 145 1.93 -0.46 5.13
C HIS A 145 1.42 -0.91 3.76
N VAL A 146 1.30 0.00 2.80
CA VAL A 146 0.85 -0.32 1.43
C VAL A 146 1.79 -1.32 0.76
N VAL A 147 3.11 -1.15 0.87
CA VAL A 147 4.08 -2.10 0.30
C VAL A 147 3.93 -3.49 0.94
N SER A 148 3.83 -3.55 2.27
CA SER A 148 3.67 -4.82 2.99
C SER A 148 2.33 -5.50 2.69
N GLN A 149 1.25 -4.74 2.50
CA GLN A 149 -0.07 -5.28 2.18
C GLN A 149 -0.21 -5.64 0.70
N ALA A 150 0.34 -4.85 -0.23
CA ALA A 150 0.17 -5.06 -1.67
C ALA A 150 0.73 -6.40 -2.18
N ASN A 151 1.52 -7.12 -1.38
CA ASN A 151 1.92 -8.49 -1.68
C ASN A 151 0.75 -9.43 -1.95
N TRP A 152 -0.40 -9.28 -1.30
CA TRP A 152 -1.54 -10.16 -1.57
C TRP A 152 -2.00 -10.03 -3.04
N ILE A 153 -1.87 -8.84 -3.63
CA ILE A 153 -2.18 -8.59 -5.03
C ILE A 153 -1.17 -9.30 -5.93
N ALA A 154 0.12 -9.26 -5.57
CA ALA A 154 1.15 -9.99 -6.29
C ALA A 154 0.91 -11.51 -6.22
N MET A 155 0.68 -12.06 -5.03
CA MET A 155 0.41 -13.48 -4.84
C MET A 155 -0.81 -13.99 -5.64
N GLY A 156 -1.84 -13.17 -5.78
CA GLY A 156 -3.03 -13.50 -6.58
C GLY A 156 -2.89 -13.25 -8.08
N PHE A 157 -1.90 -12.45 -8.51
CA PHE A 157 -1.70 -12.06 -9.90
C PHE A 157 -0.60 -12.90 -10.55
N ARG A 158 -0.97 -13.92 -11.35
CA ARG A 158 -0.03 -14.85 -12.01
C ARG A 158 0.95 -15.50 -11.02
N PHE A 159 0.45 -16.49 -10.28
CA PHE A 159 1.18 -17.26 -9.26
C PHE A 159 2.64 -17.54 -9.64
N GLY A 160 3.57 -17.10 -8.78
CA GLY A 160 5.01 -17.34 -8.90
C GLY A 160 5.73 -16.51 -9.97
N ALA A 161 5.03 -15.68 -10.75
CA ALA A 161 5.63 -14.86 -11.78
C ALA A 161 5.83 -13.38 -11.39
N THR A 162 5.25 -12.96 -10.26
CA THR A 162 5.35 -11.60 -9.72
C THR A 162 6.31 -11.50 -8.54
N LEU A 163 6.92 -10.33 -8.39
CA LEU A 163 7.73 -9.99 -7.23
C LEU A 163 6.89 -9.89 -5.96
N GLU A 164 7.22 -10.72 -4.97
CA GLU A 164 6.74 -10.60 -3.59
C GLU A 164 7.79 -9.83 -2.77
N LEU A 165 7.37 -8.78 -2.07
CA LEU A 165 8.28 -7.89 -1.33
C LEU A 165 8.23 -8.20 0.17
N HIS A 166 9.35 -8.63 0.75
CA HIS A 166 9.48 -8.77 2.21
C HIS A 166 10.48 -7.74 2.76
N PRO A 167 10.13 -6.45 2.77
CA PRO A 167 11.04 -5.38 3.15
C PRO A 167 11.38 -5.44 4.64
N ASP A 168 12.67 -5.28 4.95
CA ASP A 168 13.16 -5.10 6.31
C ASP A 168 13.16 -3.59 6.66
N TRP A 169 12.08 -3.15 7.32
CA TRP A 169 11.87 -1.74 7.62
C TRP A 169 12.68 -1.29 8.82
N VAL A 170 13.54 -0.29 8.63
CA VAL A 170 14.24 0.39 9.72
C VAL A 170 13.23 1.20 10.55
N PRO A 171 13.26 1.17 11.89
CA PRO A 171 12.39 1.99 12.73
C PRO A 171 12.44 3.47 12.32
N ILE A 172 11.29 4.13 12.28
CA ILE A 172 11.23 5.57 12.03
C ILE A 172 11.66 6.27 13.33
N VAL A 173 12.63 7.18 13.25
CA VAL A 173 13.22 7.90 14.39
C VAL A 173 12.70 9.33 14.46
#